data_AF-A0A945F777-F1
#
_entry.id   AF-A0A945F777-F1
#
_cell.length_a   1.000
_cell.length_b   1.000
_cell.length_c   1.000
_cell.angle_alpha   90.00
_cell.angle_beta   90.00
_cell.angle_gamma   90.00
#
_symmetry.space_group_name_H-M   'P 1'
#
loop_
_entity.id
_entity.type
_entity.pdbx_description
1 polymer ?
#
loop_
_entity_poly.entity_id
_entity_poly.type
_entity_poly.pdbx_seq_one_letter_code
_entity_poly.pdbx_strand_id
1 'polypeptide(L)'
;MGKSKVKFNPIGEKVLVDAHPPETKVNGIIRVTDLEQNRKGTVVATNSDTTIYLNDVVVYAPTAVVSITIDEEEYHFLIREAWLDENYACDYRKW
;
A
#
# COMPACT_ATOMS: atom_id res chain seq x y z
N MET A 1 -8.13 -1.25 -18.05
CA MET A 1 -7.14 -0.60 -17.16
C MET A 1 -7.68 0.75 -16.77
N GLY A 2 -7.85 1.01 -15.47
CA GLY A 2 -8.31 2.31 -14.96
C GLY A 2 -7.28 3.41 -15.26
N LYS A 3 -7.70 4.67 -15.27
CA LYS A 3 -6.77 5.81 -15.36
C LYS A 3 -6.23 6.11 -13.96
N SER A 4 -4.90 6.26 -13.83
CA SER A 4 -4.28 6.83 -12.63
C SER A 4 -4.89 8.21 -12.36
N LYS A 5 -5.30 8.47 -11.12
CA LYS A 5 -5.76 9.81 -10.71
C LYS A 5 -4.59 10.78 -10.51
N VAL A 6 -3.39 10.27 -10.33
CA VAL A 6 -2.18 11.04 -9.99
C VAL A 6 -1.26 11.11 -11.21
N LYS A 7 -0.69 12.29 -11.49
CA LYS A 7 0.32 12.49 -12.55
C LYS A 7 1.71 12.00 -12.11
N PHE A 8 1.78 10.75 -11.68
CA PHE A 8 2.99 10.11 -11.20
C PHE A 8 3.16 8.75 -11.90
N ASN A 9 4.38 8.48 -12.39
CA ASN A 9 4.69 7.22 -13.05
C ASN A 9 5.84 6.52 -12.29
N PRO A 10 5.55 5.47 -11.50
CA PRO A 10 6.56 4.72 -10.77
C PRO A 10 7.57 4.04 -11.72
N ILE A 11 8.84 3.99 -11.32
CA ILE A 11 9.93 3.35 -12.08
C ILE A 11 10.38 2.05 -11.41
N GLY A 12 10.54 0.99 -12.20
CA GLY A 12 10.84 -0.35 -11.72
C GLY A 12 9.70 -0.88 -10.85
N GLU A 13 9.96 -1.74 -9.89
CA GLU A 13 8.87 -2.44 -9.19
C GLU A 13 8.26 -1.63 -8.03
N LYS A 14 8.22 -0.30 -8.18
CA LYS A 14 7.70 0.64 -7.17
C LYS A 14 6.23 0.92 -7.45
N VAL A 15 5.49 1.21 -6.40
CA VAL A 15 4.04 1.47 -6.47
C VAL A 15 3.71 2.69 -5.61
N LEU A 16 2.73 3.48 -6.05
CA LEU A 16 2.20 4.59 -5.27
C LEU A 16 0.83 4.23 -4.71
N VAL A 17 0.65 4.50 -3.43
CA VAL A 17 -0.55 4.13 -2.68
C VAL A 17 -1.11 5.32 -1.92
N ASP A 18 -2.43 5.44 -1.97
CA ASP A 18 -3.22 6.28 -1.08
C ASP A 18 -3.48 5.51 0.23
N ALA A 19 -2.96 6.04 1.34
CA ALA A 19 -2.95 5.35 2.61
C ALA A 19 -4.34 5.34 3.25
N HIS A 20 -4.81 4.18 3.67
CA HIS A 20 -6.05 4.10 4.44
C HIS A 20 -5.82 4.60 5.87
N PRO A 21 -6.82 5.26 6.47
CA PRO A 21 -6.74 5.62 7.86
C PRO A 21 -6.60 4.37 8.74
N PRO A 22 -5.93 4.48 9.89
CA PRO A 22 -5.73 3.38 10.81
C PRO A 22 -7.07 2.75 11.25
N GLU A 23 -7.14 1.42 11.31
CA GLU A 23 -8.32 0.73 11.83
C GLU A 23 -8.40 0.89 13.35
N THR A 24 -9.30 1.78 13.80
CA THR A 24 -9.51 2.08 15.21
C THR A 24 -10.35 1.04 15.95
N LYS A 25 -11.02 0.13 15.21
CA LYS A 25 -11.91 -0.88 15.76
C LYS A 25 -11.88 -2.17 14.94
N VAL A 26 -11.60 -3.29 15.61
CA VAL A 26 -11.61 -4.63 15.01
C VAL A 26 -12.56 -5.52 15.80
N ASN A 27 -13.58 -6.09 15.15
CA ASN A 27 -14.55 -7.01 15.77
C ASN A 27 -15.17 -6.52 17.08
N GLY A 28 -15.43 -5.21 17.21
CA GLY A 28 -16.01 -4.64 18.44
C GLY A 28 -14.99 -4.10 19.44
N ILE A 29 -13.71 -4.47 19.31
CA ILE A 29 -12.62 -4.10 20.22
C ILE A 29 -11.98 -2.80 19.72
N ILE A 30 -11.85 -1.81 20.60
CA ILE A 30 -11.10 -0.58 20.30
C ILE A 30 -9.62 -0.94 20.29
N ARG A 31 -8.96 -0.74 19.14
CA ARG A 31 -7.53 -0.93 19.02
C ARG A 31 -6.85 0.37 19.43
N VAL A 32 -6.41 0.43 20.68
CA VAL A 32 -5.52 1.49 21.14
C VAL A 32 -4.11 0.97 20.96
N THR A 33 -3.41 1.35 19.89
CA THR A 33 -1.94 1.34 19.92
C THR A 33 -1.38 1.95 18.65
N ASP A 34 -0.41 2.83 18.87
CA ASP A 34 0.48 3.49 17.93
C ASP A 34 1.50 2.49 17.28
N LEU A 35 1.14 1.21 17.27
CA LEU A 35 1.93 0.05 16.84
C LEU A 35 1.20 -0.67 15.70
N GLU A 36 0.83 0.09 14.66
CA GLU A 36 0.30 -0.50 13.44
C GLU A 36 1.39 -1.34 12.77
N GLN A 37 1.35 -2.65 13.01
CA GLN A 37 2.28 -3.62 12.41
C GLN A 37 2.16 -3.66 10.88
N ASN A 38 0.96 -3.44 10.35
CA ASN A 38 0.69 -3.40 8.92
C ASN A 38 -0.18 -2.19 8.59
N ARG A 39 0.20 -1.47 7.53
CA ARG A 39 -0.58 -0.38 6.92
C ARG A 39 -1.37 -0.92 5.73
N LYS A 40 -2.41 -0.21 5.35
CA LYS A 40 -3.26 -0.55 4.20
C LYS A 40 -3.38 0.66 3.28
N GLY A 41 -3.61 0.42 2.00
CA GLY A 41 -3.89 1.51 1.08
C GLY A 41 -4.31 1.06 -0.30
N THR A 42 -4.84 2.00 -1.08
CA THR A 42 -5.28 1.79 -2.46
C THR A 42 -4.20 2.22 -3.45
N VAL A 43 -3.92 1.38 -4.44
CA VAL A 43 -2.93 1.67 -5.48
C VAL A 43 -3.46 2.75 -6.42
N VAL A 44 -2.75 3.88 -6.46
CA VAL A 44 -3.11 5.04 -7.28
C VAL A 44 -2.18 5.22 -8.47
N ALA A 45 -0.94 4.71 -8.41
CA ALA A 45 -0.05 4.64 -9.56
C ALA A 45 0.82 3.36 -9.53
N THR A 46 0.98 2.74 -10.68
CA THR A 46 1.77 1.51 -10.88
C THR A 46 2.29 1.49 -12.32
N ASN A 47 3.17 0.55 -12.65
CA ASN A 47 3.66 0.33 -14.01
C ASN A 47 3.45 -1.13 -14.45
N SER A 48 3.97 -1.49 -15.63
CA SER A 48 3.85 -2.83 -16.20
C SER A 48 4.80 -3.87 -15.59
N ASP A 49 5.73 -3.44 -14.73
CA ASP A 49 6.82 -4.29 -14.24
C ASP A 49 6.45 -5.01 -12.93
N THR A 50 5.24 -4.77 -12.42
CA THR A 50 4.69 -5.41 -11.21
C THR A 50 3.32 -6.05 -11.51
N THR A 51 2.92 -7.02 -10.68
CA THR A 51 1.62 -7.70 -10.78
C THR A 51 0.50 -6.99 -10.02
N ILE A 52 0.73 -5.75 -9.60
CA ILE A 52 -0.21 -4.92 -8.83
C ILE A 52 -0.88 -3.93 -9.78
N TYR A 53 -2.21 -3.89 -9.74
CA TYR A 53 -3.01 -3.06 -10.64
C TYR A 53 -3.57 -1.82 -9.95
N LEU A 54 -3.94 -0.83 -10.76
CA LEU A 54 -4.62 0.37 -10.28
C LEU A 54 -5.93 0.00 -9.57
N ASN A 55 -6.18 0.64 -8.44
CA ASN A 55 -7.29 0.40 -7.51
C ASN A 55 -7.22 -0.90 -6.69
N ASP A 56 -6.15 -1.67 -6.80
CA ASP A 56 -5.92 -2.77 -5.86
C ASP A 56 -5.70 -2.22 -4.45
N VAL A 57 -6.11 -3.01 -3.45
CA VAL A 57 -5.87 -2.71 -2.04
C VAL A 57 -4.73 -3.58 -1.55
N VAL A 58 -3.70 -2.95 -1.00
CA VAL A 58 -2.46 -3.63 -0.58
C VAL A 58 -2.19 -3.41 0.90
N VAL A 59 -1.53 -4.39 1.54
CA VAL A 59 -1.15 -4.38 2.95
C VAL A 59 0.37 -4.46 3.09
N TYR A 60 0.95 -3.64 3.97
CA TYR A 60 2.39 -3.44 4.07
C TYR A 60 2.96 -3.30 5.46
N ALA A 61 4.23 -3.68 5.56
CA ALA A 61 5.11 -3.21 6.61
C ALA A 61 5.28 -1.67 6.59
N PRO A 62 5.23 -0.99 7.75
CA PRO A 62 5.55 0.43 7.89
C PRO A 62 6.96 0.80 7.38
N THR A 63 7.90 -0.14 7.41
CA THR A 63 9.28 0.04 6.93
C THR A 63 9.39 0.07 5.40
N ALA A 64 8.35 -0.34 4.69
CA ALA A 64 8.31 -0.44 3.22
C ALA A 64 7.96 0.86 2.50
N VAL A 65 7.90 1.97 3.24
CA VAL A 65 7.20 3.20 2.83
C VAL A 65 8.15 4.38 2.85
N VAL A 66 8.07 5.18 1.80
CA VAL A 66 8.53 6.56 1.78
C VAL A 66 7.31 7.44 1.58
N SER A 67 6.99 8.33 2.53
CA SER A 67 5.95 9.34 2.33
C SER A 67 6.41 10.37 1.31
N ILE A 68 5.58 10.64 0.30
CA ILE A 68 5.82 11.68 -0.69
C ILE A 68 4.58 12.56 -0.85
N THR A 69 4.78 13.85 -1.12
CA THR A 69 3.68 14.78 -1.38
C THR A 69 3.59 15.06 -2.87
N ILE A 70 2.38 14.89 -3.43
CA ILE A 70 2.07 15.20 -4.83
C ILE A 70 0.77 16.01 -4.83
N ASP A 71 0.79 17.17 -5.48
CA ASP A 71 -0.39 18.06 -5.57
C ASP A 71 -1.02 18.37 -4.19
N GLU A 72 -0.17 18.64 -3.19
CA GLU A 72 -0.55 18.94 -1.78
C GLU A 72 -1.14 17.77 -0.98
N GLU A 73 -1.25 16.57 -1.57
CA GLU A 73 -1.70 15.36 -0.90
C GLU A 73 -0.53 14.43 -0.56
N GLU A 74 -0.58 13.78 0.61
CA GLU A 74 0.42 12.81 1.04
C GLU A 74 0.07 11.41 0.51
N TYR A 75 1.05 10.77 -0.11
CA TYR A 75 0.97 9.41 -0.63
C TYR A 75 2.10 8.55 -0.07
N HIS A 76 1.86 7.24 -0.01
CA HIS A 76 2.87 6.27 0.36
C HIS A 76 3.51 5.66 -0.88
N PHE A 77 4.82 5.84 -1.01
CA PHE A 77 5.62 5.25 -2.08
C PHE A 77 6.27 3.97 -1.59
N LEU A 78 5.96 2.88 -2.29
CA LEU A 78 6.30 1.54 -1.87
C LEU A 78 7.59 1.09 -2.52
N ILE A 79 8.61 0.84 -1.70
CA ILE A 79 9.86 0.24 -2.15
C ILE A 79 9.72 -1.28 -2.11
N ARG A 80 10.01 -1.93 -3.23
CA ARG A 80 9.67 -3.34 -3.50
C ARG A 80 10.19 -4.34 -2.45
N GLU A 81 11.22 -4.00 -1.68
CA GLU A 81 11.90 -4.95 -0.79
C GLU A 81 11.10 -5.36 0.47
N ALA A 82 9.90 -4.82 0.73
CA ALA A 82 9.17 -5.12 1.98
C ALA A 82 7.70 -5.55 1.82
N TRP A 83 7.32 -6.01 0.62
CA TRP A 83 5.99 -6.57 0.31
C TRP A 83 6.02 -8.01 -0.18
N LEU A 84 7.24 -8.49 -0.51
CA LEU A 84 7.55 -9.84 -0.94
C LEU A 84 8.39 -10.57 0.11
N ASP A 85 8.34 -10.14 1.38
CA ASP A 85 8.82 -11.03 2.44
C ASP A 85 7.91 -12.25 2.39
N GLU A 86 8.46 -13.39 1.97
CA GLU A 86 7.75 -14.67 1.82
C GLU A 86 7.13 -15.11 3.16
N ASN A 87 7.47 -14.43 4.26
CA ASN A 87 6.88 -14.57 5.59
C ASN A 87 5.61 -13.71 5.84
N TYR A 88 5.30 -12.71 5.02
CA TYR A 88 4.09 -11.87 5.10
C TYR A 88 3.13 -12.08 3.91
N ALA A 89 3.56 -12.79 2.87
CA ALA A 89 2.71 -13.29 1.79
C ALA A 89 1.83 -14.50 2.24
N CYS A 90 1.41 -14.53 3.50
CA CYS A 90 0.47 -15.53 3.98
C CYS A 90 -0.91 -15.32 3.33
N ASP A 91 -1.26 -16.26 2.45
CA ASP A 91 -2.62 -16.75 2.18
C ASP A 91 -3.67 -15.79 1.61
N TYR A 92 -3.40 -15.23 0.42
CA TYR A 92 -4.50 -14.86 -0.49
C TYR A 92 -4.56 -15.70 -1.78
N ARG A 93 -3.89 -16.86 -1.81
CA ARG A 93 -4.17 -17.90 -2.82
C ARG A 93 -4.88 -19.10 -2.17
N LYS A 94 -6.16 -19.20 -2.51
CA LYS A 94 -7.10 -20.33 -2.31
C LYS A 94 -7.73 -20.41 -0.91
N TRP A 95 -8.97 -19.92 -0.80
CA TRP A 95 -10.18 -20.76 -0.66
C TRP A 95 -11.31 -20.12 -1.45
#